data_AF-A0A2T3YSY4-F1
#
_entry.id   AF-A0A2T3YSY4-F1
#
_cell.length_a   1.000
_cell.length_b   1.000
_cell.length_c   1.000
_cell.angle_alpha   90.00
_cell.angle_beta   90.00
_cell.angle_gamma   90.00
#
_symmetry.space_group_name_H-M   'P 1'
#
loop_
_entity.id
_entity.type
_entity.pdbx_description
1 polymer ?
#
loop_
_entity_poly.entity_id
_entity_poly.type
_entity_poly.pdbx_seq_one_letter_code
_entity_poly.pdbx_strand_id
1 'polypeptide(L)' 'MTSPPITILIRKHCFEEVTEEHKRDPKLHVNKVMLKLPFKIFCQAPSFYVVYNKSTSAIKYIVFYTLHGSRFLYG' A
#
# COMPACT_ATOMS: atom_id res chain seq x y z
N MET A 1 -6.12 24.43 0.02
CA MET A 1 -4.94 23.55 0.15
C MET A 1 -5.25 22.26 -0.59
N THR A 2 -4.48 21.93 -1.61
CA THR A 2 -4.62 20.69 -2.39
C THR A 2 -3.88 19.57 -1.67
N SER A 3 -4.63 18.55 -1.24
CA SER A 3 -4.03 17.34 -0.69
C SER A 3 -3.10 16.72 -1.74
N PRO A 4 -1.90 16.24 -1.37
CA PRO A 4 -1.04 15.52 -2.30
C PRO A 4 -1.79 14.31 -2.89
N PRO A 5 -1.53 13.94 -4.15
CA PRO A 5 -2.19 12.80 -4.77
C PRO A 5 -1.87 11.51 -4.01
N ILE A 6 -2.90 10.74 -3.67
CA ILE A 6 -2.73 9.43 -3.04
C ILE A 6 -2.15 8.48 -4.10
N THR A 7 -0.91 8.05 -3.94
CA THR A 7 -0.32 7.04 -4.84
C THR A 7 -0.73 5.65 -4.39
N ILE A 8 -1.22 4.83 -5.33
CA ILE A 8 -1.54 3.43 -5.11
C ILE A 8 -0.38 2.59 -5.66
N LEU A 9 0.31 1.87 -4.77
CA LEU A 9 1.42 1.00 -5.12
C LEU A 9 0.92 -0.44 -5.25
N ILE A 10 1.14 -1.07 -6.40
CA ILE A 10 0.64 -2.40 -6.71
C ILE A 10 1.84 -3.30 -7.00
N ARG A 11 1.97 -4.40 -6.24
CA ARG A 11 2.95 -5.53 -6.36
C ARG A 11 3.85 -5.70 -5.12
N LYS A 12 4.53 -6.85 -5.06
CA LYS A 12 5.48 -7.25 -4.00
C LYS A 12 6.65 -6.28 -3.87
N HIS A 13 7.30 -5.90 -4.97
CA HIS A 13 8.48 -5.03 -4.93
C HIS A 13 8.15 -3.67 -4.30
N CYS A 14 6.98 -3.09 -4.58
CA CYS A 14 6.57 -1.84 -3.95
C CYS A 14 6.39 -1.99 -2.42
N PHE A 15 5.91 -3.16 -1.97
CA PHE A 15 5.80 -3.43 -0.53
C PHE A 15 7.18 -3.56 0.12
N GLU A 16 8.15 -4.19 -0.56
CA GLU A 16 9.53 -4.29 -0.11
C GLU A 16 10.18 -2.89 -0.01
N GLU A 17 10.01 -2.05 -1.02
CA GLU A 17 10.48 -0.65 -1.01
C GLU A 17 9.89 0.17 0.15
N VAL A 18 8.57 0.08 0.37
CA VAL A 18 7.90 0.75 1.50
C VAL A 18 8.40 0.22 2.84
N THR A 19 8.69 -1.08 2.94
CA THR A 19 9.23 -1.68 4.16
C THR A 19 10.64 -1.16 4.45
N GLU A 20 11.48 -1.03 3.42
CA GLU A 20 12.82 -0.45 3.54
C GLU A 20 12.76 1.06 3.85
N GLU A 21 11.84 1.80 3.25
CA GLU A 21 11.62 3.22 3.58
C GLU A 21 11.16 3.39 5.03
N HIS A 22 10.25 2.54 5.51
CA HIS A 22 9.79 2.54 6.90
C HIS A 22 10.91 2.26 7.91
N LYS A 23 11.87 1.37 7.57
CA LYS A 23 13.05 1.13 8.42
C LYS A 23 13.96 2.35 8.51
N ARG A 24 14.04 3.15 7.45
CA ARG A 24 14.90 4.35 7.38
C ARG A 24 14.26 5.58 7.99
N ASP A 25 12.94 5.73 7.87
CA ASP A 25 12.20 6.87 8.42
C ASP A 25 11.23 6.42 9.54
N PRO A 26 11.58 6.63 10.82
CA PRO A 26 10.73 6.25 11.94
C PRO A 26 9.43 7.08 12.04
N LYS A 27 9.30 8.17 11.27
CA LYS A 27 8.08 8.98 11.21
C LYS A 27 7.04 8.37 10.27
N LEU A 28 7.43 7.49 9.36
CA LEU A 28 6.50 6.73 8.55
C LEU A 28 5.87 5.63 9.40
N HIS A 29 4.56 5.41 9.22
CA HIS A 29 3.86 4.29 9.80
C HIS A 29 3.10 3.55 8.72
N VAL A 30 3.21 2.22 8.76
CA VAL A 30 2.52 1.32 7.84
C VAL A 30 1.45 0.60 8.64
N ASN A 31 0.19 0.87 8.33
CA ASN A 31 -0.94 0.21 8.99
C ASN A 31 -1.69 -0.68 8.00
N LYS A 32 -1.94 -1.93 8.38
CA LYS A 32 -2.71 -2.87 7.56
C LYS A 32 -4.20 -2.54 7.69
N VAL A 33 -4.86 -2.32 6.56
CA VAL A 33 -6.30 -2.03 6.51
C VAL A 33 -7.02 -3.23 5.91
N MET A 34 -8.08 -3.66 6.57
CA MET A 34 -9.02 -4.62 5.98
C MET A 34 -10.04 -3.85 5.16
N LEU A 35 -10.00 -4.01 3.84
CA LEU A 35 -11.09 -3.56 3.00
C LEU A 35 -12.18 -4.64 2.98
N LYS A 36 -13.42 -4.23 3.29
CA LYS A 36 -14.61 -5.09 3.19
C LYS A 36 -15.09 -5.18 1.73
N LEU A 37 -14.18 -5.48 0.80
CA LEU A 37 -14.51 -5.65 -0.61
C LEU A 37 -14.59 -7.14 -0.95
N PRO A 38 -15.55 -7.55 -1.81
CA PRO A 38 -15.63 -8.94 -2.26
C PRO A 38 -14.46 -9.23 -3.22
N PHE A 39 -13.41 -9.85 -2.69
CA PHE A 39 -12.19 -10.19 -3.43
C PHE A 39 -12.30 -11.47 -4.28
N LYS A 40 -13.49 -11.79 -4.81
CA LYS A 40 -13.72 -13.00 -5.60
C LYS A 40 -12.86 -13.08 -6.87
N ILE A 41 -12.33 -11.95 -7.33
CA ILE A 41 -11.40 -11.84 -8.47
C ILE A 41 -9.96 -12.23 -8.14
N PHE A 42 -9.59 -12.33 -6.86
CA PHE A 42 -8.25 -12.71 -6.43
C PHE A 42 -8.27 -14.13 -5.85
N CYS A 43 -7.39 -15.00 -6.34
CA CYS A 43 -7.23 -16.36 -5.81
C CYS A 43 -6.80 -16.40 -4.33
N GLN A 44 -6.26 -15.29 -3.82
CA GLN A 44 -5.88 -15.10 -2.43
C GLN A 44 -6.35 -13.73 -1.93
N ALA A 45 -6.65 -13.63 -0.64
CA ALA A 45 -7.05 -12.38 -0.03
C ALA A 45 -5.93 -11.32 -0.18
N PRO A 46 -6.19 -10.20 -0.86
CA PRO A 46 -5.21 -9.13 -0.94
C PRO A 46 -4.99 -8.49 0.43
N SER A 47 -3.82 -7.90 0.62
CA SER A 47 -3.50 -7.07 1.78
C SER A 47 -3.43 -5.61 1.35
N PHE A 48 -4.13 -4.75 2.08
CA PHE A 48 -4.07 -3.31 1.90
C PHE A 48 -3.31 -2.69 3.06
N TYR A 49 -2.45 -1.74 2.76
CA TYR A 49 -1.70 -0.98 3.75
C TYR A 49 -1.84 0.50 3.46
N VAL A 50 -1.99 1.29 4.50
CA VAL A 50 -1.92 2.75 4.43
C VAL A 50 -0.61 3.18 5.04
N VAL A 51 0.17 3.92 4.26
CA VAL A 51 1.42 4.53 4.68
C VAL A 51 1.15 6.00 4.94
N TYR A 52 1.38 6.43 6.18
CA TYR A 52 1.15 7.81 6.58
C TYR A 52 2.28 8.31 7.48
N ASN A 53 2.42 9.63 7.54
CA ASN A 53 3.35 10.28 8.44
C ASN A 53 2.72 10.42 9.84
N LYS A 54 3.35 9.89 10.89
CA LYS A 54 2.84 9.97 12.27
C LYS A 54 2.66 11.40 12.77
N SER A 55 3.59 12.29 12.41
CA SER A 55 3.61 13.66 12.93
C SER A 55 2.52 14.52 12.31
N THR A 56 2.18 14.30 11.04
CA THR A 56 1.19 15.11 10.32
C THR A 56 -0.13 14.40 10.08
N SER A 57 -0.21 13.09 10.36
CA SER A 57 -1.32 12.21 9.97
C SER A 57 -1.64 12.22 8.46
N ALA A 58 -0.73 12.77 7.63
CA ALA A 58 -0.93 12.85 6.20
C ALA A 58 -0.66 11.48 5.56
N ILE A 59 -1.63 11.01 4.77
CA ILE A 59 -1.48 9.80 3.96
C ILE A 59 -0.48 10.11 2.85
N LYS A 60 0.56 9.28 2.75
CA LYS A 60 1.56 9.37 1.69
C LYS A 60 1.16 8.46 0.54
N TYR A 61 0.98 7.16 0.84
CA TYR A 61 0.68 6.14 -0.16
C TYR A 61 -0.26 5.06 0.39
N ILE A 62 -0.98 4.40 -0.52
CA ILE A 62 -1.73 3.18 -0.23
C ILE A 62 -1.05 2.05 -0.97
N VAL A 63 -0.69 0.98 -0.26
CA VAL A 63 -0.09 -0.22 -0.88
C VAL A 63 -1.15 -1.30 -1.00
N PHE A 64 -1.35 -1.75 -2.23
CA PHE A 64 -2.16 -2.90 -2.56
C PHE A 64 -1.25 -4.08 -2.89
N TYR A 65 -1.19 -5.04 -1.98
CA TYR A 65 -0.44 -6.27 -2.15
C TYR A 65 -1.40 -7.41 -2.49
N THR A 66 -1.19 -8.03 -3.64
CA THR A 66 -1.82 -9.29 -4.02
C THR A 66 -0.80 -10.17 -4.72
N LEU A 67 -0.83 -11.47 -4.47
CA LEU A 67 0.10 -12.44 -5.08
C LEU A 67 0.01 -12.41 -6.62
N HIS A 68 -1.16 -12.05 -7.17
CA HIS A 68 -1.41 -11.98 -8.62
C HIS A 68 -1.13 -10.62 -9.26
N GLY A 69 -0.76 -9.59 -8.50
CA GLY A 69 -0.56 -8.23 -9.03
C GLY A 69 0.60 -8.12 -10.03
N SER A 70 1.48 -9.14 -10.08
CA SER A 70 2.48 -9.30 -11.12
C SER A 70 1.87 -9.53 -12.51
N ARG A 71 0.66 -10.08 -12.62
CA ARG A 71 0.03 -10.41 -13.91
C ARG A 71 -0.87 -9.29 -14.47
N PHE A 72 -1.30 -8.33 -13.66
CA PHE A 72 -2.20 -7.25 -14.11
C PHE A 72 -1.53 -6.12 -14.90
N LEU A 73 -0.20 -5.99 -14.82
CA LEU A 73 0.57 -4.91 -15.48
C LEU A 73 1.14 -5.33 -16.85
N TYR A 74 0.92 -6.59 -17.25
CA TYR A 74 1.32 -7.13 -18.56
C TYR A 74 0.10 -7.65 -19.35
N GLY A 75 -1.10 -7.21 -18.98
CA GLY A 75 -2.32 -7.43 -19.78
C GLY A 75 -2.45 -6.34 -20.84
#